data_AF-A0A1A3BUZ3-F1
#
_entry.id   AF-A0A1A3BUZ3-F1
#
_cell.length_a   1.000
_cell.length_b   1.000
_cell.length_c   1.000
_cell.angle_alpha   90.00
_cell.angle_beta   90.00
_cell.angle_gamma   90.00
#
_symmetry.space_group_name_H-M   'P 1'
#
loop_
_entity.id
_entity.type
_entity.pdbx_description
1 polymer ?
#
loop_
_entity_poly.entity_id
_entity_poly.type
_entity_poly.pdbx_seq_one_letter_code
_entity_poly.pdbx_strand_id
1 'polypeptide(L)'
;PREKATPIIMEMMRSVYPHDDVYGQYCTVNDYIDCPPGELFDYLADTRCLEEWTYSLRGFTPTEEPGLWLAYDRLGSETKIFTRTVANEAAMTVDYHCAWDQGRHLWMIYLMRIVDARIVLDKPGSVVLWTNCHHPFYDRNPYPETAPPERPVWVGDFWDMFGAGHLLELRNLKAIAEYRYRNGLSVTPDWMR
;
A
#
# COMPACT_ATOMS: atom_id res chain seq x y z
N PRO A 1 40.33 -6.48 -0.64
CA PRO A 1 38.86 -6.40 -0.91
C PRO A 1 38.20 -5.13 -0.36
N ARG A 2 38.31 -4.88 0.96
CA ARG A 2 37.77 -3.67 1.62
C ARG A 2 38.26 -2.35 1.00
N GLU A 3 39.58 -2.21 0.82
CA GLU A 3 40.18 -0.98 0.28
C GLU A 3 39.71 -0.61 -1.13
N LYS A 4 39.29 -1.59 -1.93
CA LYS A 4 38.71 -1.35 -3.26
C LYS A 4 37.21 -1.05 -3.20
N ALA A 5 36.49 -1.67 -2.28
CA ALA A 5 35.04 -1.53 -2.16
C ALA A 5 34.63 -0.25 -1.43
N THR A 6 35.37 0.17 -0.41
CA THR A 6 35.02 1.35 0.41
C THR A 6 34.86 2.63 -0.41
N PRO A 7 35.77 2.99 -1.34
CA PRO A 7 35.58 4.19 -2.17
C PRO A 7 34.31 4.14 -3.03
N ILE A 8 33.99 2.98 -3.62
CA ILE A 8 32.79 2.77 -4.44
C ILE A 8 31.53 2.99 -3.59
N ILE A 9 31.48 2.39 -2.39
CA ILE A 9 30.35 2.56 -1.47
C ILE A 9 30.23 4.02 -1.03
N MET A 10 31.35 4.71 -0.76
CA MET A 10 31.34 6.12 -0.38
C MET A 10 30.82 7.04 -1.49
N GLU A 11 31.05 6.70 -2.76
CA GLU A 11 30.49 7.45 -3.90
C GLU A 11 28.97 7.27 -4.05
N MET A 12 28.44 6.11 -3.64
CA MET A 12 27.00 5.83 -3.63
C MET A 12 26.27 6.53 -2.47
N MET A 13 26.97 6.85 -1.37
CA MET A 13 26.38 7.56 -0.22
C MET A 13 26.26 9.05 -0.50
N ARG A 14 25.02 9.54 -0.56
CA ARG A 14 24.70 10.96 -0.73
C ARG A 14 23.79 11.44 0.40
N SER A 15 23.92 12.71 0.77
CA SER A 15 23.01 13.34 1.74
C SER A 15 21.67 13.74 1.12
N VAL A 16 21.61 13.84 -0.21
CA VAL A 16 20.42 14.17 -0.99
C VAL A 16 20.43 13.27 -2.23
N TYR A 17 19.27 12.69 -2.51
CA TYR A 17 19.03 11.92 -3.73
C TYR A 17 17.92 12.60 -4.54
N PRO A 18 18.02 12.63 -5.88
CA PRO A 18 16.90 12.97 -6.75
C PRO A 18 15.68 12.10 -6.44
N HIS A 19 14.48 12.64 -6.63
CA HIS A 19 13.24 11.93 -6.37
C HIS A 19 13.16 10.61 -7.17
N ASP A 20 13.45 10.66 -8.47
CA ASP A 20 13.34 9.52 -9.37
C ASP A 20 14.38 8.44 -9.10
N ASP A 21 15.54 8.80 -8.55
CA ASP A 21 16.56 7.83 -8.12
C ASP A 21 16.07 6.98 -6.95
N VAL A 22 15.14 7.50 -6.14
CA VAL A 22 14.59 6.82 -4.95
C VAL A 22 13.24 6.16 -5.26
N TYR A 23 12.35 6.86 -5.96
CA TYR A 23 10.95 6.49 -6.14
C TYR A 23 10.55 6.19 -7.60
N GLY A 24 11.44 6.38 -8.57
CA GLY A 24 11.11 6.27 -10.00
C GLY A 24 10.66 4.87 -10.40
N GLN A 25 11.46 3.83 -10.11
CA GLN A 25 11.10 2.45 -10.48
C GLN A 25 10.38 1.69 -9.38
N TYR A 26 10.71 2.00 -8.12
CA TYR A 26 10.17 1.34 -6.94
C TYR A 26 9.81 2.41 -5.92
N CYS A 27 8.57 2.38 -5.43
CA CYS A 27 8.12 3.30 -4.41
C CYS A 27 7.96 2.54 -3.09
N THR A 28 8.89 2.72 -2.16
CA THR A 28 8.85 2.10 -0.83
C THR A 28 8.64 3.13 0.27
N VAL A 29 7.66 2.89 1.14
CA VAL A 29 7.49 3.60 2.41
C VAL A 29 7.46 2.58 3.55
N ASN A 30 7.82 3.03 4.76
CA ASN A 30 7.83 2.19 5.93
C ASN A 30 7.65 3.01 7.20
N ASP A 31 7.08 2.38 8.23
CA ASP A 31 6.96 2.99 9.57
C ASP A 31 6.86 1.90 10.64
N TYR A 32 7.15 2.30 11.88
CA TYR A 32 6.83 1.54 13.08
C TYR A 32 5.38 1.82 13.50
N ILE A 33 4.65 0.80 13.94
CA ILE A 33 3.29 0.91 14.47
C ILE A 33 3.25 0.23 15.83
N ASP A 34 2.77 0.96 16.85
CA ASP A 34 2.57 0.45 18.21
C ASP A 34 1.31 -0.44 18.31
N CYS A 35 1.36 -1.57 17.60
CA CYS A 35 0.31 -2.58 17.51
C CYS A 35 0.97 -3.96 17.32
N PRO A 36 0.50 -5.04 17.97
CA PRO A 36 1.03 -6.39 17.78
C PRO A 36 0.92 -6.86 16.33
N PRO A 37 1.93 -7.58 15.80
CA PRO A 37 1.99 -7.95 14.39
C PRO A 37 0.81 -8.82 13.94
N GLY A 38 0.34 -9.75 14.79
CA GLY A 38 -0.83 -10.59 14.48
C GLY A 38 -2.13 -9.78 14.35
N GLU A 39 -2.40 -8.89 15.31
CA GLU A 39 -3.61 -8.04 15.26
C GLU A 39 -3.59 -7.08 14.06
N LEU A 40 -2.42 -6.55 13.72
CA LEU A 40 -2.24 -5.71 12.54
C LEU A 40 -2.40 -6.51 11.24
N PHE A 41 -1.91 -7.75 11.19
CA PHE A 41 -2.09 -8.65 10.07
C PHE A 41 -3.56 -8.97 9.83
N ASP A 42 -4.29 -9.36 10.86
CA ASP A 42 -5.72 -9.68 10.77
C ASP A 42 -6.54 -8.51 10.23
N TYR A 43 -6.16 -7.28 10.59
CA TYR A 43 -6.80 -6.07 10.09
C TYR A 43 -6.49 -5.82 8.61
N LEU A 44 -5.22 -5.94 8.21
CA LEU A 44 -4.80 -5.69 6.83
C LEU A 44 -5.21 -6.82 5.86
N ALA A 45 -5.37 -8.05 6.35
CA ALA A 45 -5.79 -9.18 5.54
C ALA A 45 -7.24 -9.04 5.01
N ASP A 46 -8.08 -8.21 5.64
CA ASP A 46 -9.40 -7.88 5.13
C ASP A 46 -9.34 -6.70 4.14
N THR A 47 -9.77 -6.93 2.89
CA THR A 47 -9.79 -5.89 1.84
C THR A 47 -10.53 -4.62 2.26
N ARG A 48 -11.56 -4.72 3.10
CA ARG A 48 -12.38 -3.57 3.53
C ARG A 48 -11.65 -2.64 4.48
N CYS A 49 -10.52 -3.04 5.07
CA CYS A 49 -9.70 -2.12 5.87
C CYS A 49 -9.26 -0.88 5.08
N LEU A 50 -9.15 -1.01 3.75
CA LEU A 50 -8.84 0.08 2.85
C LEU A 50 -9.85 1.23 2.95
N GLU A 51 -11.09 0.98 3.37
CA GLU A 51 -12.08 2.05 3.60
C GLU A 51 -11.71 3.01 4.72
N GLU A 52 -10.95 2.54 5.70
CA GLU A 52 -10.67 3.29 6.91
C GLU A 52 -9.38 4.10 6.78
N TRP A 53 -8.30 3.49 6.29
CA TRP A 53 -6.98 4.11 6.32
C TRP A 53 -6.53 4.73 5.00
N THR A 54 -7.04 4.28 3.86
CA THR A 54 -6.71 4.92 2.57
C THR A 54 -7.36 6.29 2.47
N TYR A 55 -6.75 7.18 1.72
CA TYR A 55 -7.23 8.54 1.55
C TYR A 55 -8.54 8.58 0.77
N SER A 56 -8.69 7.76 -0.27
CA SER A 56 -9.77 7.92 -1.25
C SER A 56 -10.67 6.70 -1.48
N LEU A 57 -10.27 5.48 -1.10
CA LEU A 57 -11.02 4.28 -1.47
C LEU A 57 -12.23 4.07 -0.57
N ARG A 58 -13.45 4.10 -1.11
CA ARG A 58 -14.68 3.95 -0.32
C ARG A 58 -15.74 3.12 -1.05
N GLY A 59 -16.63 2.48 -0.30
CA GLY A 59 -17.80 1.78 -0.83
C GLY A 59 -17.47 0.39 -1.38
N PHE A 60 -16.63 -0.35 -0.69
CA PHE A 60 -16.26 -1.73 -1.01
C PHE A 60 -17.49 -2.61 -1.01
N THR A 61 -17.78 -3.19 -2.17
CA THR A 61 -18.87 -4.14 -2.39
C THR A 61 -18.33 -5.38 -3.11
N PRO A 62 -18.82 -6.58 -2.79
CA PRO A 62 -18.39 -7.78 -3.48
C PRO A 62 -18.83 -7.75 -4.94
N THR A 63 -17.98 -8.27 -5.82
CA THR A 63 -18.36 -8.50 -7.23
C THR A 63 -18.91 -9.93 -7.42
N GLU A 64 -19.26 -10.29 -8.65
CA GLU A 64 -19.62 -11.67 -9.00
C GLU A 64 -18.44 -12.65 -8.88
N GLU A 65 -17.19 -12.14 -8.93
CA GLU A 65 -15.99 -12.95 -8.75
C GLU A 65 -15.61 -13.03 -7.25
N PRO A 66 -15.54 -14.23 -6.66
CA PRO A 66 -15.20 -14.38 -5.25
C PRO A 66 -13.84 -13.75 -4.90
N GLY A 67 -13.83 -12.99 -3.80
CA GLY A 67 -12.62 -12.31 -3.31
C GLY A 67 -12.20 -11.07 -4.11
N LEU A 68 -12.97 -10.69 -5.14
CA LEU A 68 -12.79 -9.43 -5.84
C LEU A 68 -13.83 -8.41 -5.35
N TRP A 69 -13.34 -7.24 -4.96
CA TRP A 69 -14.14 -6.14 -4.44
C TRP A 69 -14.13 -4.97 -5.42
N LEU A 70 -15.28 -4.31 -5.58
CA LEU A 70 -15.41 -3.03 -6.24
C LEU A 70 -15.48 -1.94 -5.19
N ALA A 71 -14.68 -0.88 -5.35
CA ALA A 71 -14.79 0.35 -4.59
C ALA A 71 -14.66 1.57 -5.52
N TYR A 72 -14.73 2.76 -4.94
CA TYR A 72 -14.61 4.02 -5.65
C TYR A 72 -13.45 4.83 -5.10
N ASP A 73 -12.57 5.26 -6.00
CA ASP A 73 -11.57 6.27 -5.72
C ASP A 73 -12.20 7.67 -5.79
N ARG A 74 -12.27 8.32 -4.63
CA ARG A 74 -12.91 9.62 -4.42
C ARG A 74 -12.01 10.83 -4.67
N LEU A 75 -10.72 10.64 -4.98
CA LEU A 75 -9.84 11.76 -5.36
C LEU A 75 -10.15 12.26 -6.78
N GLY A 76 -10.65 11.37 -7.66
CA GLY A 76 -11.11 11.70 -9.00
C GLY A 76 -12.64 11.78 -9.11
N SER A 77 -13.15 11.63 -10.35
CA SER A 77 -14.57 11.60 -10.71
C SER A 77 -15.28 10.28 -10.33
N GLU A 78 -15.07 9.79 -9.09
CA GLU A 78 -15.57 8.49 -8.61
C GLU A 78 -15.11 7.31 -9.47
N THR A 79 -13.80 7.21 -9.69
CA THR A 79 -13.22 6.13 -10.50
C THR A 79 -13.46 4.78 -9.83
N LYS A 80 -13.94 3.79 -10.59
CA LYS A 80 -14.06 2.42 -10.11
C LYS A 80 -12.67 1.83 -9.90
N ILE A 81 -12.45 1.19 -8.77
CA ILE A 81 -11.26 0.40 -8.50
C ILE A 81 -11.67 -1.01 -8.09
N PHE A 82 -11.03 -1.99 -8.68
CA PHE A 82 -11.24 -3.40 -8.37
C PHE A 82 -10.05 -3.90 -7.58
N THR A 83 -10.28 -4.54 -6.44
CA THR A 83 -9.22 -4.93 -5.50
C THR A 83 -9.40 -6.35 -4.99
N ARG A 84 -8.30 -7.08 -4.89
CA ARG A 84 -8.18 -8.38 -4.23
C ARG A 84 -7.04 -8.35 -3.24
N THR A 85 -7.27 -8.84 -2.03
CA THR A 85 -6.20 -9.05 -1.05
C THR A 85 -5.64 -10.47 -1.19
N VAL A 86 -4.31 -10.59 -1.25
CA VAL A 86 -3.56 -11.86 -1.17
C VAL A 86 -2.74 -11.81 0.11
N ALA A 87 -3.17 -12.56 1.13
CA ALA A 87 -2.52 -12.57 2.43
C ALA A 87 -1.84 -13.92 2.72
N ASN A 88 -0.69 -13.87 3.39
CA ASN A 88 0.01 -15.05 3.89
C ASN A 88 0.48 -14.80 5.32
N GLU A 89 -0.19 -15.43 6.27
CA GLU A 89 0.07 -15.28 7.71
C GLU A 89 1.46 -15.78 8.09
N ALA A 90 1.90 -16.93 7.56
CA ALA A 90 3.22 -17.48 7.88
C ALA A 90 4.38 -16.59 7.41
N ALA A 91 4.17 -15.83 6.33
CA ALA A 91 5.14 -14.87 5.82
C ALA A 91 4.92 -13.44 6.32
N MET A 92 3.80 -13.18 7.00
CA MET A 92 3.31 -11.86 7.41
C MET A 92 3.26 -10.87 6.24
N THR A 93 2.76 -11.32 5.09
CA THR A 93 2.61 -10.50 3.88
C THR A 93 1.14 -10.27 3.54
N VAL A 94 0.84 -9.07 3.07
CA VAL A 94 -0.48 -8.68 2.58
C VAL A 94 -0.27 -7.88 1.30
N ASP A 95 -0.71 -8.44 0.18
CA ASP A 95 -0.60 -7.78 -1.11
C ASP A 95 -2.01 -7.34 -1.55
N TYR A 96 -2.18 -6.06 -1.85
CA TYR A 96 -3.40 -5.57 -2.49
C TYR A 96 -3.16 -5.48 -3.99
N HIS A 97 -3.85 -6.34 -4.74
CA HIS A 97 -3.82 -6.35 -6.19
C HIS A 97 -5.04 -5.57 -6.67
N CYS A 98 -4.83 -4.47 -7.37
CA CYS A 98 -5.94 -3.68 -7.88
C CYS A 98 -5.72 -3.13 -9.29
N ALA A 99 -6.80 -2.60 -9.86
CA ALA A 99 -6.75 -1.82 -11.09
C ALA A 99 -7.92 -0.82 -11.11
N TRP A 100 -7.66 0.36 -11.64
CA TRP A 100 -8.74 1.25 -12.05
C TRP A 100 -9.51 0.66 -13.24
N ASP A 101 -10.79 0.98 -13.30
CA ASP A 101 -11.71 0.79 -14.42
C ASP A 101 -12.10 -0.66 -14.75
N GLN A 102 -11.30 -1.66 -14.37
CA GLN A 102 -11.52 -3.08 -14.68
C GLN A 102 -10.98 -4.03 -13.61
N GLY A 103 -11.57 -5.22 -13.50
CA GLY A 103 -11.21 -6.24 -12.51
C GLY A 103 -10.48 -7.49 -13.04
N ARG A 104 -10.13 -7.53 -14.33
CA ARG A 104 -9.55 -8.71 -15.01
C ARG A 104 -8.04 -8.82 -14.84
N HIS A 105 -7.33 -7.69 -14.97
CA HIS A 105 -5.87 -7.63 -14.83
C HIS A 105 -5.53 -6.64 -13.73
N LEU A 106 -5.34 -7.13 -12.51
CA LEU A 106 -5.04 -6.32 -11.34
C LEU A 106 -3.53 -6.02 -11.29
N TRP A 107 -3.11 -4.98 -12.00
CA TRP A 107 -1.70 -4.67 -12.29
C TRP A 107 -1.08 -3.66 -11.32
N MET A 108 -1.89 -2.93 -10.55
CA MET A 108 -1.43 -2.06 -9.48
C MET A 108 -1.27 -2.91 -8.22
N ILE A 109 -0.04 -3.28 -7.89
CA ILE A 109 0.23 -4.21 -6.79
C ILE A 109 0.93 -3.47 -5.66
N TYR A 110 0.30 -3.51 -4.49
CA TYR A 110 0.75 -2.91 -3.24
C TYR A 110 1.27 -4.03 -2.35
N LEU A 111 2.60 -4.18 -2.29
CA LEU A 111 3.25 -5.26 -1.56
C LEU A 111 3.51 -4.81 -0.12
N MET A 112 2.86 -5.45 0.85
CA MET A 112 3.09 -5.14 2.26
C MET A 112 3.70 -6.30 3.02
N ARG A 113 4.59 -5.96 3.95
CA ARG A 113 5.13 -6.90 4.93
C ARG A 113 5.07 -6.31 6.33
N ILE A 114 4.58 -7.12 7.25
CA ILE A 114 4.55 -6.82 8.68
C ILE A 114 5.69 -7.61 9.33
N VAL A 115 6.51 -6.93 10.12
CA VAL A 115 7.64 -7.52 10.81
C VAL A 115 7.50 -7.27 12.30
N ASP A 116 7.67 -8.31 13.13
CA ASP A 116 7.71 -8.14 14.59
C ASP A 116 8.86 -7.21 14.97
N ALA A 117 8.53 -6.05 15.55
CA ALA A 117 9.51 -5.03 15.93
C ALA A 117 10.48 -5.54 17.01
N ARG A 118 10.16 -6.60 17.75
CA ARG A 118 11.08 -7.20 18.73
C ARG A 118 12.32 -7.78 18.03
N ILE A 119 12.14 -8.33 16.83
CA ILE A 119 13.22 -8.98 16.08
C ILE A 119 14.13 -7.94 15.40
N VAL A 120 13.57 -6.81 14.97
CA VAL A 120 14.28 -5.83 14.13
C VAL A 120 14.63 -4.50 14.81
N LEU A 121 13.95 -4.16 15.92
CA LEU A 121 14.12 -2.90 16.65
C LEU A 121 14.21 -3.08 18.19
N ASP A 122 14.20 -4.32 18.70
CA ASP A 122 14.27 -4.64 20.14
C ASP A 122 13.20 -3.92 21.00
N LYS A 123 11.99 -3.78 20.46
CA LYS A 123 10.83 -3.23 21.18
C LYS A 123 9.53 -3.88 20.70
N PRO A 124 8.46 -3.95 21.53
CA PRO A 124 7.16 -4.46 21.07
C PRO A 124 6.60 -3.61 19.91
N GLY A 125 5.66 -4.17 19.15
CA GLY A 125 4.99 -3.51 18.04
C GLY A 125 5.33 -4.14 16.69
N SER A 126 5.07 -3.39 15.62
CA SER A 126 5.25 -3.85 14.25
C SER A 126 6.07 -2.85 13.44
N VAL A 127 6.87 -3.34 12.50
CA VAL A 127 7.38 -2.55 11.37
C VAL A 127 6.59 -2.93 10.14
N VAL A 128 6.03 -1.94 9.45
CA VAL A 128 5.33 -2.12 8.18
C VAL A 128 6.24 -1.64 7.07
N LEU A 129 6.47 -2.51 6.08
CA LEU A 129 7.13 -2.19 4.81
C LEU A 129 6.07 -2.24 3.72
N TRP A 130 6.01 -1.22 2.87
CA TRP A 130 5.07 -1.14 1.76
C TRP A 130 5.81 -0.70 0.51
N THR A 131 5.78 -1.53 -0.53
CA THR A 131 6.40 -1.23 -1.83
C THR A 131 5.41 -1.38 -2.99
N ASN A 132 5.47 -0.45 -3.93
CA ASN A 132 4.89 -0.59 -5.26
C ASN A 132 6.00 -0.60 -6.32
N CYS A 133 5.79 -1.32 -7.41
CA CYS A 133 6.67 -1.32 -8.57
C CYS A 133 6.04 -0.51 -9.71
N HIS A 134 6.83 0.27 -10.44
CA HIS A 134 6.37 1.04 -11.59
C HIS A 134 6.05 0.10 -12.76
N HIS A 135 4.83 -0.45 -12.76
CA HIS A 135 4.33 -1.26 -13.86
C HIS A 135 4.24 -0.41 -15.14
N PRO A 136 4.54 -0.95 -16.34
CA PRO A 136 4.46 -0.20 -17.61
C PRO A 136 3.11 0.44 -17.94
N PHE A 137 2.05 0.09 -17.20
CA PHE A 137 0.72 0.66 -17.36
C PHE A 137 0.54 1.98 -16.62
N TYR A 138 1.44 2.36 -15.69
CA TYR A 138 1.50 3.73 -15.21
C TYR A 138 1.85 4.68 -16.36
N ASP A 139 2.84 4.35 -17.20
CA ASP A 139 3.18 5.19 -18.37
C ASP A 139 2.10 5.23 -19.46
N ARG A 140 1.38 4.12 -19.64
CA ARG A 140 0.45 3.93 -20.77
C ARG A 140 -0.78 3.17 -20.33
N ASN A 141 -1.95 3.81 -20.37
CA ASN A 141 -3.21 3.14 -20.11
C ASN A 141 -3.49 2.06 -21.19
N PRO A 142 -3.50 0.76 -20.84
CA PRO A 142 -3.77 -0.31 -21.80
C PRO A 142 -5.27 -0.52 -22.07
N TYR A 143 -6.16 0.11 -21.30
CA TYR A 143 -7.62 0.00 -21.38
C TYR A 143 -8.30 1.38 -21.49
N PRO A 144 -7.98 2.19 -22.52
CA PRO A 144 -8.58 3.52 -22.67
C PRO A 144 -10.10 3.49 -22.82
N GLU A 145 -10.67 2.40 -23.33
CA GLU A 145 -12.11 2.22 -23.54
C GLU A 145 -12.91 1.99 -22.26
N THR A 146 -12.25 1.59 -21.17
CA THR A 146 -12.90 1.40 -19.87
C THR A 146 -12.82 2.66 -18.99
N ALA A 147 -11.95 3.59 -19.34
CA ALA A 147 -11.77 4.83 -18.59
C ALA A 147 -13.02 5.73 -18.73
N PRO A 148 -13.42 6.45 -17.65
CA PRO A 148 -14.48 7.44 -17.74
C PRO A 148 -14.14 8.53 -18.78
N PRO A 149 -15.07 8.91 -19.68
CA PRO A 149 -14.79 9.80 -20.81
C PRO A 149 -14.22 11.18 -20.44
N GLU A 150 -14.53 11.67 -19.23
CA GLU A 150 -14.16 13.01 -18.77
C GLU A 150 -13.04 13.01 -17.72
N ARG A 151 -12.38 11.86 -17.46
CA ARG A 151 -11.31 11.81 -16.46
C ARG A 151 -10.05 12.52 -17.02
N PRO A 152 -9.60 13.63 -16.42
CA PRO A 152 -8.52 14.44 -16.99
C PRO A 152 -7.12 13.85 -16.80
N VAL A 153 -7.00 12.85 -15.91
CA VAL A 153 -5.72 12.30 -15.44
C VAL A 153 -5.79 10.78 -15.38
N TRP A 154 -4.66 10.15 -15.64
CA TRP A 154 -4.42 8.73 -15.46
C TRP A 154 -3.75 8.47 -14.11
N VAL A 155 -3.91 7.27 -13.54
CA VAL A 155 -3.27 6.92 -12.27
C VAL A 155 -1.75 7.05 -12.32
N GLY A 156 -1.14 6.84 -13.50
CA GLY A 156 0.30 7.04 -13.69
C GLY A 156 0.77 8.48 -13.55
N ASP A 157 -0.10 9.47 -13.83
CA ASP A 157 0.23 10.88 -13.64
C ASP A 157 0.45 11.23 -12.15
N PHE A 158 0.03 10.34 -11.26
CA PHE A 158 0.21 10.46 -9.81
C PHE A 158 1.41 9.71 -9.26
N TRP A 159 2.13 8.93 -10.08
CA TRP A 159 3.24 8.07 -9.60
C TRP A 159 4.30 8.86 -8.82
N ASP A 160 4.68 10.03 -9.30
CA ASP A 160 5.68 10.87 -8.61
C ASP A 160 5.22 11.36 -7.23
N MET A 161 3.92 11.29 -6.94
CA MET A 161 3.37 11.63 -5.63
C MET A 161 3.14 10.40 -4.74
N PHE A 162 3.32 9.17 -5.24
CA PHE A 162 3.04 7.95 -4.48
C PHE A 162 3.86 7.87 -3.19
N GLY A 163 5.14 8.27 -3.21
CA GLY A 163 5.97 8.25 -2.00
C GLY A 163 5.33 9.06 -0.85
N ALA A 164 4.88 10.28 -1.13
CA ALA A 164 4.23 11.14 -0.14
C ALA A 164 2.80 10.67 0.17
N GLY A 165 2.04 10.24 -0.84
CA GLY A 165 0.66 9.74 -0.70
C GLY A 165 0.59 8.49 0.16
N HIS A 166 1.41 7.48 -0.14
CA HIS A 166 1.49 6.25 0.64
C HIS A 166 1.97 6.53 2.06
N LEU A 167 2.91 7.46 2.27
CA LEU A 167 3.32 7.83 3.63
C LEU A 167 2.19 8.50 4.42
N LEU A 168 1.35 9.30 3.77
CA LEU A 168 0.15 9.87 4.40
C LEU A 168 -0.83 8.76 4.82
N GLU A 169 -1.11 7.82 3.93
CA GLU A 169 -2.03 6.71 4.21
C GLU A 169 -1.46 5.73 5.26
N LEU A 170 -0.15 5.48 5.25
CA LEU A 170 0.53 4.70 6.27
C LEU A 170 0.43 5.35 7.66
N ARG A 171 0.45 6.69 7.73
CA ARG A 171 0.21 7.44 8.97
C ARG A 171 -1.24 7.30 9.45
N ASN A 172 -2.22 7.24 8.55
CA ASN A 172 -3.61 6.96 8.91
C ASN A 172 -3.73 5.54 9.49
N LEU A 173 -3.15 4.55 8.81
CA LEU A 173 -3.10 3.16 9.28
C LEU A 173 -2.50 3.08 10.69
N LYS A 174 -1.34 3.71 10.89
CA LYS A 174 -0.68 3.82 12.20
C LYS A 174 -1.61 4.44 13.24
N ALA A 175 -2.22 5.59 12.95
CA ALA A 175 -3.09 6.28 13.88
C ALA A 175 -4.29 5.42 14.30
N ILE A 176 -4.95 4.74 13.35
CA ILE A 176 -6.11 3.88 13.60
C ILE A 176 -5.71 2.66 14.44
N ALA A 177 -4.68 1.93 14.02
CA ALA A 177 -4.25 0.70 14.69
C ALA A 177 -3.78 0.97 16.12
N GLU A 178 -2.93 1.99 16.32
CA GLU A 178 -2.44 2.36 17.65
C GLU A 178 -3.56 2.90 18.54
N TYR A 179 -4.50 3.67 17.99
CA TYR A 179 -5.64 4.14 18.75
C TYR A 179 -6.47 2.96 19.26
N ARG A 180 -6.83 2.02 18.39
CA ARG A 180 -7.63 0.85 18.78
C ARG A 180 -6.91 0.00 19.82
N TYR A 181 -5.65 -0.35 19.55
CA TYR A 181 -4.85 -1.17 20.44
C TYR A 181 -4.67 -0.54 21.82
N ARG A 182 -4.27 0.75 21.90
CA ARG A 182 -4.07 1.43 23.19
C ARG A 182 -5.34 1.59 24.01
N ASN A 183 -6.51 1.58 23.37
CA ASN A 183 -7.80 1.70 24.05
C ASN A 183 -8.48 0.34 24.28
N GLY A 184 -7.79 -0.78 24.03
CA GLY A 184 -8.36 -2.13 24.19
C GLY A 184 -9.53 -2.42 23.24
N LEU A 185 -9.63 -1.67 22.14
CA LEU A 185 -10.59 -1.94 21.07
C LEU A 185 -9.99 -2.97 20.11
N SER A 186 -10.83 -3.78 19.48
CA SER A 186 -10.38 -4.69 18.43
C SER A 186 -9.77 -3.91 17.27
N VAL A 187 -8.54 -4.24 16.87
CA VAL A 187 -7.85 -3.60 15.73
C VAL A 187 -8.63 -3.84 14.43
N THR A 188 -9.02 -5.08 14.19
CA THR A 188 -10.05 -5.44 13.19
C THR A 188 -11.44 -5.21 13.79
N PRO A 189 -12.23 -4.26 13.27
CA PRO A 189 -13.53 -3.95 13.84
C PRO A 189 -14.56 -5.06 13.58
N ASP A 190 -15.58 -5.16 14.44
CA ASP A 190 -16.54 -6.27 14.41
C ASP A 190 -17.38 -6.35 13.12
N TRP A 191 -17.59 -5.23 12.42
CA TRP A 191 -18.32 -5.22 11.16
C TRP A 191 -17.54 -5.88 10.01
N MET A 192 -16.23 -6.11 10.18
CA MET A 192 -15.41 -6.90 9.26
C MET A 192 -15.43 -8.41 9.59
N ARG A 193 -16.00 -8.83 10.72
CA ARG A 193 -16.07 -10.23 11.12
C ARG A 193 -17.34 -10.94 10.63
#